data_AF-A0A945LBM7-F1
#
_entry.id   AF-A0A945LBM7-F1
#
_cell.length_a   1.000
_cell.length_b   1.000
_cell.length_c   1.000
_cell.angle_alpha   90.00
_cell.angle_beta   90.00
_cell.angle_gamma   90.00
#
_symmetry.space_group_name_H-M   'P 1'
#
loop_
_entity.id
_entity.type
_entity.pdbx_description
1 polymer ?
#
loop_
_entity_poly.entity_id
_entity_poly.type
_entity_poly.pdbx_seq_one_letter_code
_entity_poly.pdbx_strand_id
1 'polypeptide(L)'
;QEAASGINDRSTLEGSLNGSRLPWQFRINAKVNKEFEIKWSDKKSSHLNVYVQVQNLLDAKNIMSVYRATGNPEDDGYLTSSAAQNTIDAQNDPESFRYLYSLAVNNPSHYSLPRMWRAGISFQF
;
A
#
# COMPACT_ATOMS: atom_id res chain seq x y z
N GLN A 1 -24.22 6.06 37.95
CA GLN A 1 -23.93 6.26 36.53
C GLN A 1 -23.84 4.87 35.92
N GLU A 2 -24.96 4.40 35.37
CA GLU A 2 -25.09 3.04 34.85
C GLU A 2 -24.41 2.93 33.47
N ALA A 3 -23.68 1.83 33.29
CA ALA A 3 -22.96 1.48 32.09
C ALA A 3 -23.94 1.07 30.99
N ALA A 4 -24.04 1.87 29.92
CA ALA A 4 -24.73 1.48 28.69
C ALA A 4 -23.76 0.68 27.79
N SER A 5 -23.53 -0.58 28.17
CA SER A 5 -23.03 -1.61 27.26
C SER A 5 -24.21 -2.13 26.44
N GLY A 6 -24.21 -1.96 25.12
CA GLY A 6 -25.26 -2.58 24.30
C GLY A 6 -25.56 -2.02 22.91
N ILE A 7 -24.86 -1.00 22.39
CA ILE A 7 -25.09 -0.57 21.00
C ILE A 7 -24.32 -1.49 20.06
N ASN A 8 -24.90 -2.66 19.76
CA ASN A 8 -24.57 -3.40 18.55
C ASN A 8 -25.24 -2.67 17.37
N ASP A 9 -24.69 -1.52 16.98
CA ASP A 9 -24.91 -1.01 15.64
C ASP A 9 -24.20 -2.00 14.69
N ARG A 10 -24.95 -3.01 14.23
CA ARG A 10 -24.58 -3.69 13.00
C ARG A 10 -24.64 -2.62 11.93
N SER A 11 -23.49 -2.00 11.67
CA SER A 11 -23.25 -1.28 10.43
C SER A 11 -23.81 -2.17 9.34
N THR A 12 -24.85 -1.67 8.66
CA THR A 12 -25.37 -2.31 7.47
C THR A 12 -24.25 -2.19 6.46
N LEU A 13 -23.35 -3.18 6.47
CA LEU A 13 -22.36 -3.39 5.46
C LEU A 13 -23.11 -3.42 4.14
N GLU A 14 -22.96 -2.39 3.31
CA GLU A 14 -23.54 -2.31 1.97
C GLU A 14 -22.94 -3.38 1.03
N GLY A 15 -21.98 -4.18 1.53
CA GLY A 15 -21.44 -5.37 0.88
C GLY A 15 -21.55 -6.62 1.77
N SER A 16 -21.83 -7.77 1.16
CA SER A 16 -21.83 -9.06 1.88
C SER A 16 -20.49 -9.33 2.56
N LEU A 17 -20.51 -9.93 3.75
CA LEU A 17 -19.31 -10.41 4.45
C LEU A 17 -18.44 -11.26 3.49
N ASN A 18 -17.22 -10.81 3.23
CA ASN A 18 -16.25 -11.42 2.28
C ASN A 18 -16.68 -11.44 0.80
N GLY A 19 -17.63 -10.60 0.38
CA GLY A 19 -18.06 -10.53 -1.03
C GLY A 19 -17.25 -9.61 -1.94
N SER A 20 -16.42 -8.74 -1.37
CA SER A 20 -15.59 -7.83 -2.15
C SER A 20 -14.40 -8.60 -2.74
N ARG A 21 -14.47 -8.88 -4.05
CA ARG A 21 -13.33 -9.41 -4.80
C ARG A 21 -12.46 -8.23 -5.19
N LEU A 22 -11.22 -8.21 -4.69
CA LEU A 22 -10.23 -7.22 -5.10
C LEU A 22 -10.06 -7.27 -6.63
N PRO A 23 -9.89 -6.11 -7.28
CA PRO A 23 -9.68 -6.07 -8.72
C PRO A 23 -8.42 -6.85 -9.08
N TRP A 24 -8.42 -7.44 -10.28
CA TRP A 24 -7.23 -8.01 -10.89
C TRP A 24 -6.03 -7.07 -10.78
N GLN A 25 -4.89 -7.62 -10.38
CA GLN A 25 -3.64 -6.88 -10.19
C GLN A 25 -2.64 -7.32 -11.24
N PHE A 26 -1.94 -6.37 -11.84
CA PHE A 26 -0.87 -6.65 -12.78
C PHE A 26 0.37 -5.83 -12.43
N ARG A 27 1.52 -6.51 -12.39
CA ARG A 27 2.81 -5.90 -12.07
C ARG A 27 3.87 -6.40 -13.03
N ILE A 28 4.40 -5.48 -13.83
CA ILE A 28 5.56 -5.75 -14.69
C ILE A 28 6.83 -5.36 -13.94
N ASN A 29 7.79 -6.28 -13.90
CA ASN A 29 9.15 -6.01 -13.45
C ASN A 29 10.11 -6.20 -14.62
N ALA A 30 11.09 -5.31 -14.76
CA ALA A 30 12.12 -5.38 -15.79
C ALA A 30 13.51 -5.40 -15.15
N LYS A 31 14.43 -6.20 -15.68
CA LYS A 31 15.84 -6.19 -15.30
C LYS A 31 16.69 -6.25 -16.56
N VAL A 32 17.64 -5.34 -16.67
CA VAL A 32 18.64 -5.29 -17.74
C VAL A 32 20.00 -5.48 -17.10
N ASN A 33 20.76 -6.47 -17.56
CA ASN A 33 22.12 -6.73 -17.12
C ASN A 33 23.08 -6.70 -18.32
N LYS A 34 24.28 -6.18 -18.07
CA LYS A 34 25.38 -6.20 -19.03
C LYS A 34 26.63 -6.70 -18.34
N GLU A 35 27.26 -7.69 -18.97
CA GLU A 35 28.53 -8.25 -18.54
C GLU A 35 29.65 -7.68 -19.39
N PHE A 36 30.75 -7.31 -18.73
CA PHE A 36 31.96 -6.81 -19.34
C PHE A 36 33.11 -7.73 -18.92
N GLU A 37 33.78 -8.33 -19.89
CA GLU A 37 35.02 -9.06 -19.67
C GLU A 37 36.18 -8.06 -19.65
N ILE A 38 36.93 -8.03 -18.55
CA ILE A 38 38.12 -7.20 -18.37
C ILE A 38 39.33 -8.12 -18.42
N LYS A 39 40.08 -8.06 -19.52
CA LYS A 39 41.35 -8.80 -19.67
C LYS A 39 42.48 -7.96 -19.08
N TRP A 40 43.04 -8.40 -17.96
CA TRP A 40 44.20 -7.75 -17.31
C TRP A 40 45.53 -8.25 -17.88
N SER A 41 45.58 -9.51 -18.33
CA SER A 41 46.75 -10.17 -18.94
C SER A 41 46.28 -11.40 -19.72
N ASP A 42 47.16 -12.04 -20.51
CA ASP A 42 46.86 -13.30 -21.24
C ASP A 42 46.38 -14.44 -20.32
N LYS A 43 46.68 -14.37 -19.02
CA LYS A 43 46.30 -15.36 -18.01
C LYS A 43 45.31 -14.85 -16.96
N LYS A 44 44.92 -13.58 -17.00
CA LYS A 44 44.04 -12.97 -15.99
C LYS A 44 42.92 -12.18 -16.65
N SER A 45 41.70 -12.67 -16.49
CA SER A 45 40.45 -12.04 -16.93
C SER A 45 39.50 -11.94 -15.74
N SER A 46 38.84 -10.81 -15.58
CA SER A 46 37.78 -10.63 -14.59
C SER A 46 36.47 -10.26 -15.27
N HIS A 47 35.35 -10.55 -14.62
CA HIS A 47 34.01 -10.29 -15.13
C HIS A 47 33.33 -9.22 -14.28
N LEU A 48 32.90 -8.14 -14.93
CA LEU A 48 32.11 -7.07 -14.31
C LEU A 48 30.67 -7.17 -14.82
N ASN A 49 29.73 -7.46 -13.92
CA ASN A 49 28.31 -7.44 -14.22
C ASN A 49 27.67 -6.17 -13.67
N VAL A 50 27.05 -5.38 -14.53
CA VAL A 50 26.27 -4.19 -14.16
C VAL A 50 24.80 -4.47 -14.47
N TYR A 51 23.92 -4.23 -13.51
CA TYR A 51 22.48 -4.39 -13.72
C TYR A 51 21.67 -3.20 -13.22
N VAL A 52 20.55 -2.97 -13.90
CA VAL A 52 19.47 -2.08 -13.46
C VAL A 52 18.17 -2.88 -13.49
N GLN A 53 17.43 -2.81 -12.40
CA GLN A 53 16.14 -3.45 -12.21
C GLN A 53 15.10 -2.37 -11.87
N VAL A 54 13.97 -2.42 -12.56
CA VAL A 54 12.78 -1.60 -12.30
C VAL A 54 11.66 -2.53 -11.88
N GLN A 55 11.17 -2.36 -10.66
CA GLN A 55 9.98 -3.06 -10.17
C GLN A 55 8.77 -2.14 -10.31
N ASN A 56 7.63 -2.73 -10.67
CA ASN A 56 6.41 -1.98 -11.01
C ASN A 56 6.66 -0.93 -12.11
N LEU A 57 7.10 -1.41 -13.29
CA LEU A 57 7.47 -0.57 -14.44
C LEU A 57 6.35 0.39 -14.87
N LEU A 58 5.10 -0.04 -14.75
CA LEU A 58 3.92 0.75 -15.11
C LEU A 58 3.44 1.68 -13.98
N ASP A 59 4.04 1.60 -12.78
CA ASP A 59 3.57 2.28 -11.56
C ASP A 59 2.08 2.04 -11.27
N ALA A 60 1.62 0.81 -11.50
CA ALA A 60 0.24 0.42 -11.25
C ALA A 60 -0.04 0.41 -9.73
N LYS A 61 -1.06 1.17 -9.32
CA LYS A 61 -1.58 1.18 -7.94
C LYS A 61 -2.45 -0.06 -7.71
N ASN A 62 -1.82 -1.16 -7.33
CA ASN A 62 -2.53 -2.41 -7.05
C ASN A 62 -3.06 -2.41 -5.60
N ILE A 63 -4.37 -2.57 -5.43
CA ILE A 63 -5.06 -2.55 -4.13
C ILE A 63 -4.99 -3.94 -3.48
N MET A 64 -4.17 -4.09 -2.44
CA MET A 64 -3.89 -5.35 -1.74
C MET A 64 -4.90 -5.67 -0.62
N SER A 65 -5.47 -4.63 -0.02
CA SER A 65 -6.43 -4.74 1.09
C SER A 65 -7.36 -3.54 1.06
N VAL A 66 -8.57 -3.73 1.59
CA VAL A 66 -9.60 -2.69 1.69
C VAL A 66 -10.20 -2.72 3.07
N TYR A 67 -10.79 -1.60 3.50
CA TYR A 67 -11.54 -1.56 4.74
C TYR A 67 -12.79 -2.45 4.63
N ARG A 68 -13.04 -3.25 5.67
CA ARG A 68 -14.15 -4.22 5.68
C ARG A 68 -15.51 -3.54 5.64
N ALA A 69 -15.62 -2.33 6.19
CA ALA A 69 -16.87 -1.57 6.31
C ALA A 69 -17.37 -1.01 4.98
N THR A 70 -16.46 -0.49 4.15
CA THR A 70 -16.77 0.23 2.90
C THR A 70 -16.36 -0.53 1.64
N GLY A 71 -15.44 -1.49 1.75
CA GLY A 71 -14.77 -2.09 0.60
C GLY A 71 -13.82 -1.15 -0.14
N ASN A 72 -13.53 0.03 0.40
CA ASN A 72 -12.60 1.02 -0.17
C ASN A 72 -11.23 0.94 0.55
N PRO A 73 -10.08 1.02 -0.14
CA PRO A 73 -8.78 1.14 0.51
C PRO A 73 -8.53 2.49 1.20
N GLU A 74 -9.22 3.57 0.84
CA GLU A 74 -8.94 4.93 1.34
C GLU A 74 -9.94 5.43 2.39
N ASP A 75 -11.02 4.69 2.63
CA ASP A 75 -12.11 5.14 3.49
C ASP A 75 -12.64 3.95 4.31
N ASP A 76 -12.68 4.09 5.63
CA ASP A 76 -13.21 3.08 6.54
C ASP A 76 -14.69 3.30 6.89
N GLY A 77 -15.28 4.41 6.42
CA GLY A 77 -16.68 4.79 6.61
C GLY A 77 -16.98 5.40 7.98
N TYR A 78 -15.98 5.62 8.83
CA TYR A 78 -16.20 6.18 10.17
C TYR A 78 -16.57 7.66 10.10
N LEU A 79 -15.87 8.45 9.28
CA LEU A 79 -16.13 9.89 9.13
C LEU A 79 -17.48 10.20 8.47
N THR A 80 -18.04 9.26 7.71
CA THR A 80 -19.32 9.41 7.01
C THR A 80 -20.49 8.75 7.75
N SER A 81 -20.22 8.02 8.84
CA SER A 81 -21.26 7.35 9.63
C SER A 81 -22.09 8.35 10.43
N SER A 82 -23.42 8.21 10.37
CA SER A 82 -24.36 9.05 11.13
C SER A 82 -24.24 8.84 12.64
N ALA A 83 -23.88 7.63 13.09
CA ALA A 83 -23.68 7.31 14.50
C ALA A 83 -22.40 7.98 15.06
N ALA A 84 -21.37 8.14 14.22
CA ALA A 84 -20.09 8.74 14.62
C ALA A 84 -20.14 10.27 14.68
N GLN A 85 -21.05 10.95 13.95
CA GLN A 85 -21.11 12.42 13.91
C GLN A 85 -21.27 13.03 15.30
N ASN A 86 -22.17 12.50 16.12
CA ASN A 86 -22.39 13.02 17.47
C ASN A 86 -21.13 12.94 18.36
N THR A 87 -20.30 11.92 18.16
CA THR A 87 -19.03 11.77 18.89
C THR A 87 -17.94 12.65 18.32
N ILE A 88 -17.90 12.86 17.00
CA ILE A 88 -16.94 13.75 16.33
C ILE A 88 -17.21 15.20 16.70
N ASP A 89 -18.48 15.62 16.71
CA ASP A 89 -18.87 17.00 17.05
C ASP A 89 -18.71 17.30 18.55
N ALA A 90 -18.62 16.28 19.39
CA ALA A 90 -18.34 16.40 20.82
C ALA A 90 -16.84 16.59 21.14
N GLN A 91 -15.95 16.49 20.15
CA GLN A 91 -14.52 16.73 20.35
C GLN A 91 -14.20 18.22 20.46
N ASN A 92 -13.12 18.53 21.19
CA ASN A 92 -12.66 19.91 21.42
C ASN A 92 -12.48 20.71 20.12
N ASP A 93 -11.99 20.05 19.06
CA ASP A 93 -11.92 20.61 17.71
C ASP A 93 -12.31 19.51 16.71
N PRO A 94 -13.56 19.52 16.23
CA PRO A 94 -14.06 18.54 15.28
C PRO A 94 -13.32 18.57 13.92
N GLU A 95 -12.84 19.73 13.47
CA GLU A 95 -12.11 19.84 12.18
C GLU A 95 -10.72 19.21 12.30
N SER A 96 -9.99 19.51 13.37
CA SER A 96 -8.71 18.89 13.65
C SER A 96 -8.83 17.37 13.84
N PHE A 97 -9.91 16.90 14.49
CA PHE A 97 -10.18 15.47 14.64
C PHE A 97 -10.40 14.81 13.27
N ARG A 98 -11.26 15.37 12.41
CA ARG A 98 -11.52 14.85 11.05
C ARG A 98 -10.24 14.78 10.22
N TYR A 99 -9.41 15.82 10.28
CA TYR A 99 -8.13 15.85 9.58
C TYR A 99 -7.18 14.76 10.06
N LEU A 100 -6.93 14.66 11.37
CA LEU A 100 -6.02 13.65 11.92
C LEU A 100 -6.53 12.23 11.68
N TYR A 101 -7.85 12.03 11.73
CA TYR A 101 -8.46 10.74 11.43
C TYR A 101 -8.28 10.37 9.96
N SER A 102 -8.49 11.31 9.03
CA SER A 102 -8.28 11.05 7.59
C SER A 102 -6.85 10.63 7.27
N LEU A 103 -5.85 11.18 7.98
CA LEU A 103 -4.46 10.75 7.86
C LEU A 103 -4.22 9.36 8.44
N ALA A 104 -4.91 9.00 9.52
CA ALA A 104 -4.81 7.67 10.12
C ALA A 104 -5.46 6.58 9.23
N VAL A 105 -6.56 6.94 8.54
CA VAL A 105 -7.26 6.05 7.60
C VAL A 105 -6.47 5.86 6.30
N ASN A 106 -5.69 6.85 5.87
CA ASN A 106 -4.79 6.70 4.73
C ASN A 106 -3.63 5.75 5.07
N ASN A 107 -3.81 4.47 4.78
CA ASN A 107 -2.84 3.44 5.10
C ASN A 107 -2.15 2.92 3.82
N PRO A 108 -0.83 3.16 3.65
CA PRO A 108 -0.05 2.67 2.51
C PRO A 108 -0.06 1.13 2.37
N SER A 109 -0.36 0.40 3.46
CA SER A 109 -0.45 -1.08 3.46
C SER A 109 -1.60 -1.62 2.61
N HIS A 110 -2.55 -0.77 2.22
CA HIS A 110 -3.61 -1.12 1.28
C HIS A 110 -3.13 -1.15 -0.17
N TYR A 111 -1.95 -0.61 -0.44
CA TYR A 111 -1.35 -0.56 -1.77
C TYR A 111 -0.13 -1.46 -1.86
N SER A 112 0.04 -2.05 -3.04
CA SER A 112 1.27 -2.74 -3.40
C SER A 112 2.42 -1.74 -3.52
N LEU A 113 3.66 -2.20 -3.32
CA LEU A 113 4.87 -1.38 -3.46
C LEU A 113 4.86 -0.46 -4.70
N PRO A 114 5.28 0.82 -4.55
CA PRO A 114 5.40 1.76 -5.66
C PRO A 114 6.51 1.36 -6.63
N ARG A 115 6.67 2.09 -7.73
CA ARG A 115 7.81 1.91 -8.64
C ARG A 115 9.14 2.02 -7.89
N MET A 116 9.96 0.97 -7.96
CA MET A 116 11.29 0.95 -7.35
C MET A 116 12.38 0.70 -8.38
N TRP A 117 13.43 1.50 -8.32
CA TRP A 117 14.65 1.32 -9.11
C TRP A 117 15.74 0.69 -8.23
N ARG A 118 16.42 -0.32 -8.74
CA ARG A 118 17.58 -0.95 -8.11
C ARG A 118 18.70 -1.04 -9.14
N ALA A 119 19.87 -0.51 -8.83
CA ALA A 119 21.06 -0.70 -9.63
C ALA A 119 22.10 -1.42 -8.79
N GLY A 120 22.91 -2.27 -9.43
CA GLY A 120 23.97 -2.98 -8.74
C GLY A 120 25.09 -3.39 -9.68
N ILE A 121 26.25 -3.60 -9.07
CA ILE A 121 27.48 -4.02 -9.74
C ILE A 121 27.99 -5.25 -9.01
N SER A 122 28.35 -6.29 -9.75
CA SER A 122 29.01 -7.48 -9.24
C SER A 122 30.33 -7.66 -9.97
N PHE A 123 31.38 -7.94 -9.22
CA PHE A 123 32.73 -8.13 -9.75
C PHE A 123 33.21 -9.53 -9.39
N GLN A 124 33.70 -10.27 -10.38
CA GLN A 124 34.24 -11.61 -10.22
C GLN A 124 35.69 -11.64 -10.73
N PHE A 125 36.61 -12.02 -9.83
CA PHE A 125 38.06 -11.97 -10.04
C PHE A 125 38.58 -13.19 -10.80
#